data_AF-A0A919HUM0-F1
#
_entry.id   AF-A0A919HUM0-F1
#
_cell.length_a   1.000
_cell.length_b   1.000
_cell.length_c   1.000
_cell.angle_alpha   90.00
_cell.angle_beta   90.00
_cell.angle_gamma   90.00
#
_symmetry.space_group_name_H-M   'P 1'
#
loop_
_entity.id
_entity.type
_entity.pdbx_description
1 polymer ?
#
loop_
_entity_poly.entity_id
_entity_poly.type
_entity_poly.pdbx_seq_one_letter_code
_entity_poly.pdbx_strand_id
1 'polypeptide(L)'
;MRRRQLLLDETLSAEQKLLARYAALTTCVSNQRYPGCLFIAACTFYPDPQHPIHQLAEQQKQASLAYTHELLTQLEVDDPEMVAKQMELIVEGCLSRLLVKRSQTDVDTARRLAEDILRFAQCRMGGALT
;
A
#
# COMPACT_ATOMS: atom_id res chain seq x y z
N MET A 1 -13.93 -2.21 -2.32
CA MET A 1 -13.95 -3.00 -1.07
C MET A 1 -13.50 -2.10 0.08
N ARG A 2 -14.24 -2.00 1.19
CA ARG A 2 -13.83 -1.17 2.34
C ARG A 2 -12.68 -1.89 3.08
N ARG A 3 -11.62 -1.17 3.40
CA ARG A 3 -10.41 -1.68 4.09
C ARG A 3 -10.70 -2.54 5.33
N ARG A 4 -11.72 -2.17 6.12
CA ARG A 4 -12.16 -2.91 7.32
C ARG A 4 -12.69 -4.31 6.99
N GLN A 5 -13.25 -4.50 5.81
CA GLN A 5 -13.80 -5.78 5.37
C GLN A 5 -12.68 -6.77 5.01
N LEU A 6 -11.60 -6.27 4.40
CA LEU A 6 -10.41 -7.06 4.09
C LEU A 6 -9.65 -7.48 5.37
N LEU A 7 -9.60 -6.59 6.35
CA LEU A 7 -9.01 -6.83 7.68
C LEU A 7 -9.62 -8.09 8.34
N LEU A 8 -10.94 -8.14 8.35
CA LEU A 8 -11.74 -9.18 9.00
C LEU A 8 -11.93 -10.44 8.13
N ASP A 9 -11.38 -10.46 6.92
CA ASP A 9 -11.50 -11.61 6.04
C ASP A 9 -10.51 -12.70 6.48
N GLU A 10 -11.02 -13.73 7.16
CA GLU A 10 -10.22 -14.87 7.64
C GLU A 10 -9.86 -15.86 6.53
N THR A 11 -10.43 -15.71 5.32
CA THR A 11 -10.12 -16.58 4.18
C THR A 11 -8.81 -16.21 3.48
N LEU A 12 -8.27 -15.02 3.77
CA LEU A 12 -7.04 -14.50 3.18
C LEU A 12 -5.86 -14.62 4.13
N SER A 13 -4.72 -15.09 3.61
CA SER A 13 -3.44 -15.03 4.31
C SER A 13 -2.97 -13.57 4.52
N ALA A 14 -2.05 -13.34 5.45
CA ALA A 14 -1.48 -12.01 5.67
C ALA A 14 -0.81 -11.45 4.39
N GLU A 15 -0.13 -12.29 3.61
CA GLU A 15 0.43 -11.90 2.30
C GLU A 15 -0.67 -11.50 1.31
N GLN A 16 -1.74 -12.29 1.21
CA GLN A 16 -2.87 -11.95 0.34
C GLN A 16 -3.52 -10.62 0.75
N LYS A 17 -3.65 -10.37 2.06
CA LYS A 17 -4.15 -9.10 2.61
C LYS A 17 -3.25 -7.92 2.26
N LEU A 18 -1.92 -8.09 2.30
CA LEU A 18 -0.96 -7.06 1.89
C LEU A 18 -1.13 -6.69 0.42
N LEU A 19 -1.26 -7.70 -0.45
CA LEU A 19 -1.30 -7.54 -1.90
C LEU A 19 -2.69 -7.21 -2.47
N ALA A 20 -3.76 -7.41 -1.69
CA ALA A 20 -5.14 -7.16 -2.11
C ALA A 20 -5.39 -5.71 -2.60
N ARG A 21 -4.60 -4.75 -2.11
CA ARG A 21 -4.66 -3.34 -2.57
C ARG A 21 -4.41 -3.23 -4.08
N TYR A 22 -3.49 -4.03 -4.65
CA TYR A 22 -3.19 -4.01 -6.08
C TYR A 22 -4.30 -4.66 -6.90
N ALA A 23 -4.92 -5.74 -6.40
CA ALA A 23 -6.08 -6.34 -7.05
C ALA A 23 -7.25 -5.33 -7.16
N ALA A 24 -7.49 -4.56 -6.09
CA ALA A 24 -8.49 -3.49 -6.11
C ALA A 24 -8.14 -2.39 -7.12
N LEU A 25 -6.87 -2.02 -7.27
CA LEU A 25 -6.42 -1.07 -8.29
C LEU A 25 -6.60 -1.63 -9.71
N THR A 26 -6.27 -2.90 -9.94
CA THR A 26 -6.53 -3.58 -11.23
C THR A 26 -8.01 -3.52 -11.60
N THR A 27 -8.91 -3.80 -10.64
CA THR A 27 -10.36 -3.65 -10.88
C THR A 27 -10.76 -2.20 -11.18
N CYS A 28 -10.11 -1.20 -10.58
CA CYS A 28 -10.39 0.19 -10.93
C CYS A 28 -9.97 0.48 -12.37
N VAL A 29 -8.73 0.14 -12.72
CA VAL A 29 -8.16 0.38 -14.05
C VAL A 29 -8.95 -0.33 -15.15
N SER A 30 -9.35 -1.58 -14.92
CA SER A 30 -10.19 -2.34 -15.88
C SER A 30 -11.54 -1.69 -16.13
N ASN A 31 -12.07 -0.97 -15.14
CA ASN A 31 -13.30 -0.19 -15.23
C ASN A 31 -13.06 1.27 -15.67
N GLN A 32 -11.87 1.59 -16.22
CA GLN A 32 -11.45 2.93 -16.63
C GLN A 32 -11.53 3.98 -15.51
N ARG A 33 -11.34 3.54 -14.26
CA ARG A 33 -11.27 4.38 -13.07
C ARG A 33 -9.83 4.45 -12.60
N TYR A 34 -9.32 5.67 -12.43
CA TYR A 34 -7.93 5.92 -12.05
C TYR A 34 -7.89 6.62 -10.69
N PRO A 35 -8.03 5.86 -9.59
CA PRO A 35 -8.04 6.47 -8.27
C PRO A 35 -6.65 7.05 -7.98
N GLY A 36 -6.60 8.35 -7.71
CA GLY A 36 -5.50 8.92 -6.94
C GLY A 36 -5.72 8.70 -5.43
N CYS A 37 -4.84 9.24 -4.60
CA CYS A 37 -5.11 9.34 -3.18
C CYS A 37 -6.04 10.54 -2.91
N LEU A 38 -7.27 10.28 -2.45
CA LEU A 38 -8.24 11.33 -2.11
C LEU A 38 -7.66 12.36 -1.12
N PHE A 39 -6.90 11.90 -0.14
CA PHE A 39 -6.28 12.75 0.88
C PHE A 39 -5.20 13.66 0.29
N ILE A 40 -4.34 13.15 -0.60
CA ILE A 40 -3.35 13.98 -1.31
C ILE A 40 -4.04 15.03 -2.18
N ALA A 41 -5.08 14.63 -2.92
CA ALA A 41 -5.86 15.57 -3.72
C ALA A 41 -6.48 16.67 -2.84
N ALA A 42 -7.03 16.31 -1.67
CA ALA A 42 -7.55 17.29 -0.72
C ALA A 42 -6.45 18.28 -0.26
N CYS A 43 -5.26 17.80 0.10
CA CYS A 43 -4.13 18.64 0.50
C CYS A 43 -3.72 19.67 -0.57
N THR A 44 -3.95 19.43 -1.86
CA THR A 44 -3.68 20.44 -2.90
C THR A 44 -4.63 21.64 -2.87
N PHE A 45 -5.84 21.47 -2.33
CA PHE A 45 -6.81 22.56 -2.16
C PHE A 45 -6.60 23.34 -0.86
N TYR A 46 -5.86 22.77 0.10
CA TYR A 46 -5.57 23.35 1.40
C TYR A 46 -4.05 23.40 1.61
N PRO A 47 -3.33 24.41 1.08
CA PRO A 47 -1.87 24.40 1.07
C PRO A 47 -1.22 24.61 2.45
N ASP A 48 -1.96 25.13 3.43
CA ASP A 48 -1.45 25.28 4.81
C ASP A 48 -1.27 23.90 5.45
N PRO A 49 -0.03 23.50 5.81
CA PRO A 49 0.25 22.19 6.42
C PRO A 49 -0.37 22.03 7.82
N GLN A 50 -0.76 23.11 8.49
CA GLN A 50 -1.44 23.05 9.78
C GLN A 50 -2.95 22.83 9.63
N HIS A 51 -3.49 22.98 8.42
CA HIS A 51 -4.91 22.80 8.16
C HIS A 51 -5.37 21.37 8.54
N PRO A 52 -6.56 21.18 9.14
CA PRO A 52 -7.05 19.87 9.60
C PRO A 52 -7.07 18.77 8.53
N ILE A 53 -7.12 19.14 7.25
CA ILE A 53 -7.04 18.19 6.13
C ILE A 53 -5.68 17.49 6.05
N HIS A 54 -4.58 18.16 6.35
CA HIS A 54 -3.25 17.52 6.40
C HIS A 54 -3.16 16.55 7.57
N GLN A 55 -3.73 16.91 8.72
CA GLN A 55 -3.78 16.02 9.88
C GLN A 55 -4.62 14.77 9.60
N LEU A 56 -5.76 14.93 8.90
CA LEU A 56 -6.58 13.80 8.48
C LEU A 56 -5.89 12.92 7.43
N ALA A 57 -5.16 13.54 6.48
CA ALA A 57 -4.36 12.82 5.51
C ALA A 57 -3.28 11.98 6.21
N GLU A 58 -2.55 12.59 7.15
CA GLU A 58 -1.52 11.93 7.95
C GLU A 58 -2.09 10.76 8.76
N GLN A 59 -3.22 10.96 9.45
CA GLN A 59 -3.91 9.89 10.17
C GLN A 59 -4.28 8.72 9.25
N GLN A 60 -4.73 9.00 8.02
CA GLN A 60 -5.01 7.93 7.06
C GLN A 60 -3.74 7.16 6.66
N LYS A 61 -2.62 7.86 6.44
CA LYS A 61 -1.34 7.25 6.10
C LYS A 61 -0.80 6.41 7.24
N GLN A 62 -0.81 6.94 8.47
CA GLN A 62 -0.42 6.22 9.67
C GLN A 62 -1.28 4.97 9.89
N ALA A 63 -2.60 5.08 9.70
CA ALA A 63 -3.46 3.91 9.76
C ALA A 63 -3.00 2.87 8.73
N SER A 64 -2.76 3.27 7.46
CA SER A 64 -2.26 2.40 6.38
C SER A 64 -0.98 1.67 6.76
N LEU A 65 0.01 2.43 7.20
CA LEU A 65 1.29 1.93 7.68
C LEU A 65 1.14 0.93 8.83
N ALA A 66 0.35 1.27 9.86
CA ALA A 66 0.16 0.42 11.03
C ALA A 66 -0.42 -0.95 10.67
N TYR A 67 -1.38 -1.00 9.74
CA TYR A 67 -1.95 -2.26 9.27
C TYR A 67 -0.96 -3.08 8.44
N THR A 68 -0.22 -2.43 7.54
CA THR A 68 0.84 -3.10 6.77
C THR A 68 1.88 -3.69 7.71
N HIS A 69 2.31 -2.92 8.71
CA HIS A 69 3.24 -3.36 9.75
C HIS A 69 2.69 -4.54 10.57
N GLU A 70 1.43 -4.50 10.99
CA GLU A 70 0.79 -5.60 11.72
C GLU A 70 0.84 -6.91 10.94
N LEU A 71 0.48 -6.89 9.65
CA LEU A 71 0.55 -8.08 8.79
C LEU A 71 1.98 -8.57 8.59
N LEU A 72 2.95 -7.67 8.43
CA LEU A 72 4.36 -8.02 8.29
C LEU A 72 4.93 -8.62 9.59
N THR A 73 4.49 -8.12 10.74
CA THR A 73 4.85 -8.66 12.05
C THR A 73 4.30 -10.08 12.23
N GLN A 74 3.06 -10.33 11.80
CA GLN A 74 2.47 -11.68 11.80
C GLN A 74 3.21 -12.66 10.88
N LEU A 75 3.83 -12.15 9.81
CA LEU A 75 4.67 -12.92 8.89
C LEU A 75 6.11 -13.07 9.38
N GLU A 76 6.45 -12.49 10.53
CA GLU A 76 7.78 -12.55 11.16
C GLU A 76 8.92 -12.17 10.20
N VAL A 77 8.69 -11.18 9.33
CA VAL A 77 9.71 -10.75 8.36
C VAL A 77 10.85 -9.96 9.02
N ASP A 78 12.01 -9.93 8.38
CA ASP A 78 13.11 -9.05 8.79
C ASP A 78 12.72 -7.57 8.63
N ASP A 79 13.02 -6.76 9.65
CA ASP A 79 12.70 -5.32 9.72
C ASP A 79 11.29 -4.94 9.20
N PRO A 80 10.21 -5.39 9.88
CA PRO A 80 8.84 -5.16 9.43
C PRO A 80 8.49 -3.66 9.35
N GLU A 81 9.16 -2.81 10.15
CA GLU A 81 8.98 -1.36 10.13
C GLU A 81 9.46 -0.76 8.81
N MET A 82 10.69 -1.08 8.38
CA MET A 82 11.22 -0.60 7.11
C MET A 82 10.43 -1.15 5.93
N VAL A 83 10.10 -2.44 5.95
CA VAL A 83 9.33 -3.07 4.86
C VAL A 83 7.95 -2.42 4.73
N ALA A 84 7.27 -2.11 5.84
CA ALA A 84 6.00 -1.40 5.80
C ALA A 84 6.13 -0.02 5.13
N LYS A 85 7.15 0.76 5.51
CA LYS A 85 7.41 2.09 4.89
C LYS A 85 7.65 1.97 3.39
N GLN A 86 8.42 0.97 2.95
CA GLN A 86 8.67 0.72 1.53
C GLN A 86 7.37 0.36 0.79
N MET A 87 6.55 -0.53 1.33
CA MET A 87 5.28 -0.91 0.72
C MET A 87 4.29 0.26 0.62
N GLU A 88 4.24 1.14 1.63
CA GLU A 88 3.42 2.35 1.59
C GLU A 88 3.90 3.32 0.49
N LEU A 89 5.22 3.56 0.39
CA LEU A 89 5.77 4.39 -0.69
C LEU A 89 5.43 3.86 -2.09
N ILE A 90 5.45 2.54 -2.27
CA ILE A 90 5.12 1.90 -3.55
C ILE A 90 3.65 2.14 -3.93
N VAL A 91 2.71 1.91 -3.02
CA VAL A 91 1.28 2.11 -3.34
C VAL A 91 0.97 3.59 -3.58
N GLU A 92 1.60 4.50 -2.84
CA GLU A 92 1.44 5.94 -3.05
C GLU A 92 1.99 6.40 -4.40
N GLY A 93 3.18 5.93 -4.77
CA GLY A 93 3.76 6.17 -6.09
C GLY A 93 2.90 5.61 -7.22
N CYS A 94 2.30 4.42 -7.02
CA CYS A 94 1.38 3.81 -7.97
C CYS A 94 0.12 4.67 -8.16
N LEU A 95 -0.53 5.08 -7.06
CA LEU A 95 -1.72 5.95 -7.09
C LEU A 95 -1.44 7.29 -7.80
N SER A 96 -0.27 7.89 -7.54
CA SER A 96 0.15 9.13 -8.20
C SER A 96 0.34 8.94 -9.71
N ARG A 97 1.05 7.87 -10.13
CA ARG A 97 1.27 7.57 -11.55
C ARG A 97 -0.02 7.24 -12.29
N LEU A 98 -1.01 6.60 -11.64
CA LEU A 98 -2.29 6.27 -12.26
C LEU A 98 -3.06 7.51 -12.72
N LEU A 99 -2.94 8.64 -12.03
CA LEU A 99 -3.58 9.90 -12.43
C LEU A 99 -3.06 10.43 -13.77
N VAL A 100 -1.80 10.12 -14.11
CA VAL A 100 -1.13 10.58 -15.32
C VAL A 100 -1.19 9.52 -16.41
N LYS A 101 -0.70 8.32 -16.10
CA LYS A 101 -0.42 7.26 -17.08
C LYS A 101 -1.62 6.35 -17.35
N ARG A 102 -2.58 6.26 -16.42
CA ARG A 102 -3.79 5.45 -16.58
C ARG A 102 -3.52 4.00 -17.02
N SER A 103 -2.42 3.42 -16.53
CA SER A 103 -1.85 2.18 -17.07
C SER A 103 -1.93 1.02 -16.09
N GLN A 104 -2.44 -0.13 -16.56
CA GLN A 104 -2.40 -1.39 -15.81
C GLN A 104 -0.97 -1.82 -15.51
N THR A 105 -0.03 -1.54 -16.42
CA THR A 105 1.39 -1.88 -16.26
C THR A 105 1.99 -1.24 -15.00
N ASP A 106 1.53 -0.05 -14.61
CA ASP A 106 2.01 0.61 -13.38
C ASP A 106 1.50 -0.08 -12.11
N VAL A 107 0.28 -0.65 -12.14
CA VAL A 107 -0.25 -1.48 -11.05
C VAL A 107 0.54 -2.79 -10.95
N ASP A 108 0.78 -3.45 -12.10
CA ASP A 108 1.52 -4.71 -12.15
C ASP A 108 2.96 -4.53 -11.67
N THR A 109 3.62 -3.45 -12.07
CA THR A 109 4.98 -3.10 -11.64
C THR A 109 5.02 -2.86 -10.12
N ALA A 110 4.07 -2.08 -9.60
CA ALA A 110 4.01 -1.80 -8.17
C ALA A 110 3.72 -3.06 -7.34
N ARG A 111 2.83 -3.93 -7.82
CA ARG A 111 2.56 -5.25 -7.21
C ARG A 111 3.82 -6.10 -7.18
N ARG A 112 4.53 -6.18 -8.31
CA ARG A 112 5.76 -6.98 -8.40
C ARG A 112 6.84 -6.49 -7.44
N LEU A 113 7.02 -5.17 -7.34
CA LEU A 113 7.99 -4.58 -6.42
C LEU A 113 7.64 -4.88 -4.95
N ALA A 114 6.35 -4.84 -4.59
CA ALA A 114 5.89 -5.21 -3.26
C ALA A 114 6.12 -6.69 -2.95
N GLU A 115 5.87 -7.59 -3.91
CA GLU A 115 6.19 -9.02 -3.79
C GLU A 115 7.70 -9.26 -3.63
N ASP A 116 8.52 -8.56 -4.41
CA ASP A 116 9.99 -8.70 -4.35
C ASP A 116 10.51 -8.29 -2.96
N ILE A 117 10.08 -7.14 -2.44
CA ILE A 117 10.47 -6.67 -1.10
C ILE A 117 10.01 -7.65 -0.02
N LEU A 118 8.77 -8.14 -0.10
CA LEU A 118 8.26 -9.11 0.87
C LEU A 118 9.08 -10.41 0.85
N ARG A 119 9.37 -10.94 -0.35
CA ARG A 119 10.22 -12.12 -0.52
C ARG A 119 11.61 -11.90 0.06
N PHE A 120 12.25 -10.75 -0.21
CA PHE A 120 13.57 -10.45 0.34
C PHE A 120 13.56 -10.40 1.87
N ALA A 121 12.55 -9.77 2.47
CA ALA A 121 12.40 -9.68 3.93
C ALA A 121 12.17 -11.06 4.58
N GLN A 122 11.43 -11.95 3.92
CA GLN A 122 11.24 -13.33 4.36
C GLN A 122 12.51 -14.17 4.22
N CYS A 123 13.29 -13.98 3.14
CA CYS A 123 14.52 -14.75 2.91
C CYS A 123 15.67 -14.38 3.87
N ARG A 124 15.75 -13.12 4.32
CA ARG A 124 16.76 -12.70 5.32
C ARG A 124 16.58 -13.41 6.66
N MET A 125 15.34 -13.72 7.04
CA MET A 125 15.03 -14.53 8.22
C MET A 125 15.50 -15.99 8.07
N GLY A 126 15.43 -16.54 6.85
CA GLY A 126 15.83 -17.92 6.57
C GLY A 126 17.33 -18.15 6.40
N GLY A 127 18.19 -17.14 6.60
CA GLY A 127 19.64 -17.24 6.39
C GLY A 127 20.06 -17.43 4.92
N ALA A 128 19.14 -17.20 3.97
CA ALA A 128 19.39 -17.45 2.54
C ALA A 128 20.16 -16.31 1.85
N LEU A 129 20.42 -15.19 2.55
CA LEU A 129 21.01 -13.97 2.00
C LEU A 129 22.15 -13.38 2.86
N THR A 130 22.70 -14.16 3.81
CA THR A 130 23.96 -13.86 4.50
C THR A 130 25.13 -14.50 3.77
#